data_AF-A0A3B0X2B9-F1
#
_entry.id   AF-A0A3B0X2B9-F1
#
_cell.length_a   1.000
_cell.length_b   1.000
_cell.length_c   1.000
_cell.angle_alpha   90.00
_cell.angle_beta   90.00
_cell.angle_gamma   90.00
#
_symmetry.space_group_name_H-M   'P 1'
#
loop_
_entity.id
_entity.type
_entity.pdbx_description
1 polymer ?
#
loop_
_entity_poly.entity_id
_entity_poly.type
_entity_poly.pdbx_seq_one_letter_code
_entity_poly.pdbx_strand_id
1 'polypeptide(L)'
;MTELSEKSFDSPPIVEEPEIPETVKHIKVRFSVFFDGTLNNRNNIDTRLAFEKASDLSKLDFEKHKIYRKCKTEDSFKADYTNVATMEGYVKDSTDLAEKINGYDLTLKTYIDGSGTEDDDKDSAIGYGLGWGPTGVRAKTKKGMDKVVFITTKEVPDPTTIIDLLTIDAFGFSRGATSARNFIYEALFGDKLAPLKEQFAAIGKR
;
A
#
# COMPACT_ATOMS: atom_id res chain seq x y z
N MET A 1 -24.91 29.26 -77.04
CA MET A 1 -24.26 27.99 -76.63
C MET A 1 -22.77 28.26 -76.65
N THR A 2 -22.00 28.21 -75.58
CA THR A 2 -22.20 27.77 -74.18
C THR A 2 -21.01 28.37 -73.42
N GLU A 3 -21.22 29.10 -72.32
CA GLU A 3 -20.11 29.52 -71.45
C GLU A 3 -19.80 28.37 -70.47
N LEU A 4 -18.56 27.90 -70.49
CA LEU A 4 -18.03 26.91 -69.56
C LEU A 4 -17.56 27.63 -68.30
N SER A 5 -18.32 27.47 -67.22
CA SER A 5 -17.95 27.88 -65.87
C SER A 5 -16.83 26.98 -65.35
N GLU A 6 -15.64 27.53 -65.16
CA GLU A 6 -14.58 26.91 -64.35
C GLU A 6 -14.99 26.98 -62.88
N LYS A 7 -15.29 25.83 -62.29
CA LYS A 7 -15.43 25.70 -60.83
C LYS A 7 -14.05 25.43 -60.25
N SER A 8 -13.58 26.36 -59.42
CA SER A 8 -12.43 26.19 -58.54
C SER A 8 -12.70 25.02 -57.58
N PHE A 9 -11.85 23.99 -57.63
CA PHE A 9 -11.82 22.94 -56.62
C PHE A 9 -11.15 23.51 -55.37
N ASP A 10 -11.96 23.79 -54.35
CA ASP A 10 -11.45 24.13 -53.03
C ASP A 10 -10.81 22.87 -52.44
N SER A 11 -9.56 22.99 -51.96
CA SER A 11 -8.85 21.85 -51.38
C SER A 11 -9.56 21.43 -50.10
N PRO A 12 -9.78 20.12 -49.86
CA PRO A 12 -10.42 19.66 -48.65
C PRO A 12 -9.63 20.15 -47.42
N PRO A 13 -10.31 20.48 -46.31
CA PRO A 13 -9.65 20.91 -45.10
C PRO A 13 -8.64 19.86 -44.65
N ILE A 14 -7.44 20.32 -44.31
CA ILE A 14 -6.40 19.49 -43.72
C ILE A 14 -6.96 18.97 -42.40
N VAL A 15 -7.28 17.69 -42.36
CA VAL A 15 -7.64 17.01 -41.11
C VAL A 15 -6.34 16.89 -40.32
N GLU A 16 -6.20 17.67 -39.26
CA GLU A 16 -5.11 17.48 -38.30
C GLU A 16 -5.23 16.06 -37.75
N GLU A 17 -4.24 15.23 -38.08
CA GLU A 17 -4.12 13.87 -37.59
C GLU A 17 -3.95 13.94 -36.05
N PRO A 18 -4.70 13.17 -35.27
CA PRO A 18 -4.66 13.29 -33.81
C PRO A 18 -3.23 13.06 -33.31
N GLU A 19 -2.73 13.99 -32.50
CA GLU A 19 -1.43 13.83 -31.83
C GLU A 19 -1.42 12.50 -31.05
N ILE A 20 -0.56 11.57 -31.49
CA ILE A 20 -0.32 10.32 -30.77
C ILE A 20 0.25 10.72 -29.40
N PRO A 21 -0.39 10.35 -28.28
CA PRO A 21 0.09 10.76 -26.97
C PRO A 21 1.54 10.29 -26.78
N GLU A 22 2.34 11.18 -26.19
CA GLU A 22 3.73 10.96 -25.81
C GLU A 22 3.92 9.56 -25.20
N THR A 23 5.05 8.94 -25.56
CA THR A 23 5.43 7.55 -25.27
C THR A 23 4.90 7.04 -23.93
N VAL A 24 3.99 6.06 -23.98
CA VAL A 24 3.51 5.30 -22.82
C VAL A 24 4.72 4.85 -21.98
N LYS A 25 4.76 5.25 -20.71
CA LYS A 25 5.87 4.93 -19.82
C LYS A 25 5.64 3.57 -19.18
N HIS A 26 6.61 2.68 -19.28
CA HIS A 26 6.57 1.36 -18.68
C HIS A 26 7.49 1.28 -17.47
N ILE A 27 7.00 0.76 -16.34
CA ILE A 27 7.77 0.65 -15.09
C ILE A 27 7.65 -0.74 -14.44
N LYS A 28 8.69 -1.11 -13.68
CA LYS A 28 8.72 -2.27 -12.80
C LYS A 28 8.66 -1.82 -11.35
N VAL A 29 7.71 -2.37 -10.60
CA VAL A 29 7.47 -2.05 -9.19
C VAL A 29 7.77 -3.28 -8.34
N ARG A 30 8.54 -3.12 -7.27
CA ARG A 30 8.65 -4.09 -6.19
C ARG A 30 7.92 -3.57 -4.97
N PHE A 31 7.05 -4.37 -4.37
CA PHE A 31 6.30 -4.01 -3.18
C PHE A 31 6.51 -5.04 -2.07
N SER A 32 7.12 -4.63 -0.96
CA SER A 32 7.33 -5.49 0.20
C SER A 32 6.27 -5.24 1.28
N VAL A 33 5.55 -6.28 1.70
CA VAL A 33 4.46 -6.22 2.69
C VAL A 33 4.85 -7.00 3.95
N PHE A 34 4.76 -6.34 5.10
CA PHE A 34 5.23 -6.85 6.39
C PHE A 34 4.04 -7.04 7.35
N PHE A 35 3.67 -8.29 7.63
CA PHE A 35 2.55 -8.63 8.52
C PHE A 35 3.05 -9.03 9.91
N ASP A 36 2.76 -8.23 10.92
CA ASP A 36 3.23 -8.50 12.27
C ASP A 36 2.42 -9.59 13.00
N GLY A 37 3.00 -10.13 14.06
CA GLY A 37 2.39 -11.13 14.92
C GLY A 37 1.29 -10.54 15.78
N THR A 38 0.45 -11.43 16.32
CA THR A 38 -0.63 -11.09 17.25
C THR A 38 -0.22 -10.07 18.32
N LEU A 39 -1.09 -9.10 18.61
CA LEU A 39 -0.86 -8.13 19.69
C LEU A 39 0.43 -7.32 19.48
N ASN A 40 1.01 -7.30 18.29
CA ASN A 40 2.15 -6.45 17.97
C ASN A 40 1.70 -5.31 17.05
N ASN A 41 1.92 -4.08 17.50
CA ASN A 41 1.66 -2.90 16.72
C ASN A 41 2.77 -1.88 16.92
N ARG A 42 3.61 -1.70 15.89
CA ARG A 42 4.68 -0.69 15.87
C ARG A 42 4.19 0.72 16.24
N ASN A 43 3.05 1.17 15.70
CA ASN A 43 2.53 2.51 15.98
C ASN A 43 2.16 2.67 17.46
N ASN A 44 1.58 1.64 18.08
CA ASN A 44 1.24 1.66 19.50
C ASN A 44 2.50 1.69 20.38
N ILE A 45 3.53 0.93 20.00
CA ILE A 45 4.86 0.94 20.64
C ILE A 45 5.51 2.33 20.50
N ASP A 46 5.49 2.92 19.30
CA ASP A 46 6.02 4.28 19.04
C ASP A 46 5.31 5.32 19.89
N THR A 47 3.98 5.23 20.00
CA THR A 47 3.16 6.10 20.83
C THR A 47 3.54 5.99 22.32
N ARG A 48 3.76 4.77 22.85
CA ARG A 48 4.30 4.58 24.22
C ARG A 48 5.69 5.22 24.37
N LEU A 49 6.63 4.89 23.47
CA LEU A 49 8.02 5.34 23.59
C LEU A 49 8.15 6.86 23.47
N ALA A 50 7.33 7.49 22.63
CA ALA A 50 7.27 8.95 22.53
C ALA A 50 6.82 9.58 23.85
N PHE A 51 5.83 8.99 24.52
CA PHE A 51 5.38 9.43 25.84
C PHE A 51 6.45 9.22 26.91
N GLU A 52 7.10 8.05 26.96
CA GLU A 52 8.12 7.73 27.97
C GLU A 52 9.38 8.60 27.85
N LYS A 53 9.74 9.03 26.63
CA LYS A 53 10.90 9.90 26.37
C LYS A 53 10.62 11.38 26.56
N ALA A 54 9.35 11.79 26.69
CA ALA A 54 8.98 13.20 26.79
C ALA A 54 9.40 13.78 28.15
N SER A 55 10.35 14.71 28.14
CA SER A 55 10.71 15.51 29.31
C SER A 55 9.66 16.57 29.65
N ASP A 56 8.90 16.99 28.64
CA ASP A 56 7.78 17.94 28.75
C ASP A 56 6.60 17.39 27.95
N LEU A 57 5.58 16.91 28.67
CA LEU A 57 4.38 16.30 28.09
C LEU A 57 3.53 17.29 27.29
N SER A 58 3.74 18.61 27.44
CA SER A 58 3.01 19.62 26.66
C SER A 58 3.47 19.74 25.21
N LYS A 59 4.67 19.22 24.90
CA LYS A 59 5.25 19.20 23.55
C LYS A 59 4.96 17.92 22.78
N LEU A 60 4.33 16.95 23.42
CA LEU A 60 3.92 15.73 22.77
C LEU A 60 2.69 16.00 21.90
N ASP A 61 2.53 15.24 20.82
CA ASP A 61 1.28 15.20 20.07
C ASP A 61 0.12 14.90 21.04
N PHE A 62 -0.80 15.86 21.14
CA PHE A 62 -1.90 15.86 22.09
C PHE A 62 -2.80 14.63 21.92
N GLU A 63 -3.01 14.18 20.68
CA GLU A 63 -3.83 13.01 20.42
C GLU A 63 -3.12 11.73 20.84
N LYS A 64 -1.84 11.55 20.48
CA LYS A 64 -1.04 10.37 20.90
C LYS A 64 -0.95 10.25 22.41
N HIS A 65 -0.81 11.39 23.11
CA HIS A 65 -0.83 11.45 24.57
C HIS A 65 -2.12 10.91 25.18
N LYS A 66 -3.26 11.35 24.64
CA LYS A 66 -4.59 10.93 25.08
C LYS A 66 -4.83 9.45 24.81
N ILE A 67 -4.42 8.98 23.64
CA ILE A 67 -4.48 7.57 23.22
C ILE A 67 -3.67 6.71 24.19
N TYR A 68 -2.40 7.05 24.44
CA TYR A 68 -1.56 6.25 25.33
C TYR A 68 -2.14 6.15 26.73
N ARG A 69 -2.60 7.27 27.33
CA ARG A 69 -3.21 7.23 28.66
C ARG A 69 -4.42 6.29 28.75
N LYS A 70 -5.19 6.18 27.66
CA LYS A 70 -6.35 5.29 27.54
C LYS A 70 -5.95 3.82 27.36
N CYS A 71 -4.85 3.55 26.66
CA CYS A 71 -4.47 2.22 26.20
C CYS A 71 -3.18 1.66 26.84
N LYS A 72 -2.58 2.35 27.82
CA LYS A 72 -1.31 1.94 28.47
C LYS A 72 -1.29 0.52 29.06
N THR A 73 -2.46 -0.07 29.33
CA THR A 73 -2.58 -1.42 29.88
C THR A 73 -2.65 -2.52 28.82
N GLU A 74 -2.88 -2.14 27.57
CA GLU A 74 -3.00 -3.04 26.43
C GLU A 74 -1.64 -3.66 26.10
N ASP A 75 -1.65 -4.89 25.59
CA ASP A 75 -0.43 -5.67 25.36
C ASP A 75 0.35 -5.11 24.17
N SER A 76 -0.34 -4.62 23.14
CA SER A 76 0.31 -4.01 21.97
C SER A 76 1.08 -2.74 22.28
N PHE A 77 0.68 -1.99 23.31
CA PHE A 77 1.43 -0.85 23.78
C PHE A 77 2.63 -1.26 24.62
N LYS A 78 2.56 -2.35 25.38
CA LYS A 78 3.67 -2.84 26.24
C LYS A 78 4.71 -3.67 25.50
N ALA A 79 4.38 -4.15 24.30
CA ALA A 79 5.27 -4.93 23.47
C ALA A 79 6.55 -4.17 23.10
N ASP A 80 7.52 -4.93 22.59
CA ASP A 80 8.71 -4.42 21.92
C ASP A 80 8.60 -4.72 20.42
N TYR A 81 9.44 -4.09 19.60
CA TYR A 81 9.42 -4.29 18.16
C TYR A 81 9.74 -5.76 17.81
N THR A 82 8.97 -6.32 16.89
CA THR A 82 9.23 -7.66 16.36
C THR A 82 10.28 -7.60 15.26
N ASN A 83 10.83 -8.77 14.90
CA ASN A 83 11.71 -8.90 13.74
C ASN A 83 11.05 -8.40 12.44
N VAL A 84 9.72 -8.48 12.30
CA VAL A 84 9.00 -7.97 11.13
C VAL A 84 9.01 -6.45 11.11
N ALA A 85 8.69 -5.81 12.24
CA ALA A 85 8.74 -4.36 12.37
C ALA A 85 10.17 -3.82 12.18
N THR A 86 11.17 -4.51 12.72
CA THR A 86 12.60 -4.17 12.55
C THR A 86 13.07 -4.35 11.12
N MET A 87 12.71 -5.45 10.46
CA MET A 87 13.11 -5.74 9.08
C MET A 87 12.57 -4.70 8.10
N GLU A 88 11.32 -4.28 8.25
CA GLU A 88 10.73 -3.23 7.41
C GLU A 88 11.56 -1.94 7.42
N GLY A 89 12.10 -1.57 8.59
CA GLY A 89 12.95 -0.39 8.75
C GLY A 89 14.29 -0.48 8.02
N TYR A 90 14.79 -1.69 7.76
CA TYR A 90 16.03 -1.93 7.02
C TYR A 90 15.84 -2.13 5.51
N VAL A 91 14.61 -2.46 5.08
CA VAL A 91 14.31 -2.58 3.65
C VAL A 91 14.30 -1.19 3.02
N LYS A 92 15.15 -1.02 2.01
CA LYS A 92 15.19 0.20 1.20
C LYS A 92 13.95 0.27 0.32
N ASP A 93 13.34 1.44 0.30
CA ASP A 93 12.27 1.87 -0.58
C ASP A 93 12.68 3.17 -1.26
N SER A 94 12.19 3.37 -2.48
CA SER A 94 12.37 4.61 -3.23
C SER A 94 11.15 4.83 -4.10
N THR A 95 10.59 6.03 -3.97
CA THR A 95 9.49 6.55 -4.80
C THR A 95 10.00 7.43 -5.93
N ASP A 96 11.32 7.66 -6.01
CA ASP A 96 11.96 8.40 -7.09
C ASP A 96 12.25 7.48 -8.28
N LEU A 97 11.56 7.72 -9.40
CA LEU A 97 11.73 6.96 -10.64
C LEU A 97 13.15 7.08 -11.26
N ALA A 98 13.96 8.05 -10.82
CA ALA A 98 15.36 8.16 -11.21
C ALA A 98 16.27 7.20 -10.42
N GLU A 99 15.86 6.73 -9.24
CA GLU A 99 16.65 5.89 -8.34
C GLU A 99 16.25 4.42 -8.45
N LYS A 100 16.80 3.73 -9.46
CA LYS A 100 16.53 2.29 -9.61
C LYS A 100 17.22 1.45 -8.54
N ILE A 101 16.45 0.67 -7.81
CA ILE A 101 16.96 -0.28 -6.82
C ILE A 101 16.81 -1.70 -7.36
N ASN A 102 17.94 -2.40 -7.53
CA ASN A 102 17.98 -3.78 -8.04
C ASN A 102 17.20 -4.00 -9.35
N GLY A 103 17.18 -2.99 -10.23
CA GLY A 103 16.50 -3.05 -11.54
C GLY A 103 14.99 -2.76 -11.52
N TYR A 104 14.44 -2.34 -10.38
CA TYR A 104 13.06 -1.83 -10.27
C TYR A 104 13.06 -0.31 -10.33
N ASP A 105 12.06 0.26 -11.00
CA ASP A 105 11.86 1.71 -11.10
C ASP A 105 11.25 2.29 -9.83
N LEU A 106 10.42 1.52 -9.13
CA LEU A 106 9.90 1.84 -7.81
C LEU A 106 10.09 0.66 -6.86
N THR A 107 10.49 0.96 -5.63
CA THR A 107 10.50 -0.01 -4.53
C THR A 107 9.67 0.56 -3.40
N LEU A 108 8.58 -0.10 -3.08
CA LEU A 108 7.57 0.35 -2.13
C LEU A 108 7.49 -0.64 -0.98
N LYS A 109 7.07 -0.18 0.19
CA LYS A 109 6.87 -1.06 1.34
C LYS A 109 5.68 -0.65 2.17
N THR A 110 5.14 -1.60 2.93
CA THR A 110 4.15 -1.29 3.96
C THR A 110 4.17 -2.27 5.12
N TYR A 111 3.91 -1.74 6.31
CA TYR A 111 3.70 -2.50 7.53
C TYR A 111 2.21 -2.65 7.83
N ILE A 112 1.83 -3.87 8.24
CA ILE A 112 0.50 -4.27 8.69
C ILE A 112 0.62 -4.80 10.11
N ASP A 113 -0.11 -4.16 11.02
CA ASP A 113 -0.13 -4.53 12.42
C ASP A 113 -0.79 -5.89 12.68
N GLY A 114 -0.49 -6.43 13.85
CA GLY A 114 -0.85 -7.77 14.27
C GLY A 114 -2.34 -8.04 14.39
N SER A 115 -2.72 -9.31 14.29
CA SER A 115 -4.11 -9.69 14.60
C SER A 115 -4.45 -9.32 16.05
N GLY A 116 -5.65 -8.78 16.24
CA GLY A 116 -6.12 -8.29 17.54
C GLY A 116 -5.65 -6.88 17.91
N THR A 117 -4.95 -6.16 17.02
CA THR A 117 -4.62 -4.74 17.22
C THR A 117 -5.23 -3.89 16.12
N GLU A 118 -5.34 -2.60 16.37
CA GLU A 118 -5.38 -1.54 15.36
C GLU A 118 -4.50 -0.38 15.86
N ASP A 119 -4.16 0.51 14.93
CA ASP A 119 -3.36 1.69 15.23
C ASP A 119 -4.13 2.60 16.20
N ASP A 120 -3.49 2.97 17.30
CA ASP A 120 -4.00 3.92 18.29
C ASP A 120 -5.32 3.50 18.97
N ASP A 121 -5.66 2.21 18.93
CA ASP A 121 -6.86 1.66 19.56
C ASP A 121 -6.56 0.51 20.55
N LYS A 122 -7.56 0.08 21.30
CA LYS A 122 -7.48 -1.03 22.26
C LYS A 122 -7.30 -2.37 21.57
N ASP A 123 -6.71 -3.32 22.28
CA ASP A 123 -6.57 -4.67 21.77
C ASP A 123 -7.92 -5.41 21.79
N SER A 124 -8.12 -6.27 20.79
CA SER A 124 -9.35 -7.01 20.57
C SER A 124 -9.18 -8.49 20.90
N ALA A 125 -9.77 -8.92 22.02
CA ALA A 125 -9.77 -10.31 22.48
C ALA A 125 -10.33 -11.30 21.46
N ILE A 126 -11.34 -10.91 20.68
CA ILE A 126 -11.89 -11.76 19.62
C ILE A 126 -10.90 -11.89 18.45
N GLY A 127 -10.25 -10.78 18.08
CA GLY A 127 -9.24 -10.74 17.02
C GLY A 127 -8.00 -11.56 17.33
N TYR A 128 -7.41 -11.38 18.51
CA TYR A 128 -6.22 -12.16 18.90
C TYR A 128 -6.54 -13.52 19.51
N GLY A 129 -7.76 -13.80 19.97
CA GLY A 129 -8.11 -15.11 20.52
C GLY A 129 -8.50 -16.09 19.42
N LEU A 130 -9.41 -15.68 18.55
CA LEU A 130 -10.06 -16.53 17.55
C LEU A 130 -9.60 -16.24 16.11
N GLY A 131 -8.82 -15.17 15.88
CA GLY A 131 -8.38 -14.79 14.53
C GLY A 131 -9.50 -14.26 13.64
N TRP A 132 -10.64 -13.88 14.22
CA TRP A 132 -11.88 -13.49 13.54
C TRP A 132 -12.23 -12.02 13.77
N GLY A 133 -13.15 -11.51 12.96
CA GLY A 133 -13.62 -10.14 13.06
C GLY A 133 -12.68 -9.11 12.43
N PRO A 134 -12.84 -7.83 12.75
CA PRO A 134 -12.18 -6.71 12.07
C PRO A 134 -10.66 -6.68 12.27
N THR A 135 -10.14 -7.38 13.28
CA THR A 135 -8.70 -7.48 13.56
C THR A 135 -8.17 -8.91 13.36
N GLY A 136 -8.95 -9.77 12.68
CA GLY A 136 -8.56 -11.14 12.36
C GLY A 136 -7.64 -11.26 11.14
N VAL A 137 -7.20 -12.48 10.84
CA VAL A 137 -6.23 -12.78 9.75
C VAL A 137 -6.71 -12.28 8.39
N ARG A 138 -7.99 -12.52 8.04
CA ARG A 138 -8.56 -12.08 6.77
C ARG A 138 -8.67 -10.55 6.67
N ALA A 139 -9.00 -9.88 7.77
CA ALA A 139 -9.07 -8.43 7.80
C ALA A 139 -7.67 -7.81 7.62
N LYS A 140 -6.64 -8.36 8.28
CA LYS A 140 -5.24 -7.94 8.05
C LYS A 140 -4.78 -8.24 6.63
N THR A 141 -5.16 -9.38 6.06
CA THR A 141 -4.91 -9.69 4.64
C THR A 141 -5.49 -8.62 3.72
N LYS A 142 -6.78 -8.28 3.92
CA LYS A 142 -7.45 -7.23 3.14
C LYS A 142 -6.76 -5.88 3.32
N LYS A 143 -6.42 -5.49 4.56
CA LYS A 143 -5.65 -4.27 4.87
C LYS A 143 -4.34 -4.23 4.07
N GLY A 144 -3.64 -5.37 3.95
CA GLY A 144 -2.45 -5.51 3.11
C GLY A 144 -2.73 -5.25 1.62
N MET A 145 -3.75 -5.88 1.04
CA MET A 145 -4.12 -5.67 -0.36
C MET A 145 -4.52 -4.22 -0.65
N ASP A 146 -5.38 -3.65 0.20
CA ASP A 146 -5.83 -2.27 0.08
C ASP A 146 -4.64 -1.29 0.11
N LYS A 147 -3.67 -1.50 1.01
CA LYS A 147 -2.46 -0.67 1.08
C LYS A 147 -1.57 -0.80 -0.15
N VAL A 148 -1.41 -2.01 -0.70
CA VAL A 148 -0.62 -2.21 -1.94
C VAL A 148 -1.22 -1.40 -3.08
N VAL A 149 -2.53 -1.50 -3.29
CA VAL A 149 -3.21 -0.73 -4.34
C VAL A 149 -3.10 0.76 -4.07
N PHE A 150 -3.48 1.21 -2.87
CA PHE A 150 -3.46 2.63 -2.52
C PHE A 150 -2.09 3.27 -2.70
N ILE A 151 -1.04 2.68 -2.12
CA ILE A 151 0.32 3.23 -2.18
C ILE A 151 0.83 3.20 -3.62
N THR A 152 0.64 2.11 -4.35
CA THR A 152 1.10 2.03 -5.75
C THR A 152 0.40 3.06 -6.63
N THR A 153 -0.91 3.25 -6.48
CA THR A 153 -1.66 4.30 -7.23
C THR A 153 -1.20 5.70 -6.86
N LYS A 154 -0.89 5.94 -5.57
CA LYS A 154 -0.38 7.22 -5.10
C LYS A 154 0.99 7.56 -5.69
N GLU A 155 1.89 6.58 -5.75
CA GLU A 155 3.25 6.75 -6.27
C GLU A 155 3.32 6.66 -7.81
N VAL A 156 2.27 6.16 -8.46
CA VAL A 156 2.12 6.13 -9.92
C VAL A 156 0.84 6.89 -10.31
N PRO A 157 0.78 8.22 -10.12
CA PRO A 157 -0.46 8.97 -10.33
C PRO A 157 -0.81 9.14 -11.81
N ASP A 158 0.19 9.14 -12.70
CA ASP A 158 0.01 9.33 -14.13
C ASP A 158 -0.74 8.13 -14.77
N PRO A 159 -1.94 8.33 -15.31
CA PRO A 159 -2.76 7.26 -15.90
C PRO A 159 -2.15 6.65 -17.16
N THR A 160 -1.19 7.31 -17.80
CA THR A 160 -0.50 6.79 -19.00
C THR A 160 0.68 5.88 -18.68
N THR A 161 1.07 5.79 -17.39
CA THR A 161 2.13 4.89 -16.95
C THR A 161 1.61 3.46 -16.74
N ILE A 162 2.22 2.50 -17.42
CA ILE A 162 1.96 1.06 -17.37
C ILE A 162 2.92 0.37 -16.38
N ILE A 163 2.36 -0.52 -15.54
CA ILE A 163 3.14 -1.37 -14.63
C ILE A 163 3.36 -2.73 -15.30
N ASP A 164 4.49 -2.89 -15.98
CA ASP A 164 4.84 -4.13 -16.68
C ASP A 164 5.05 -5.31 -15.73
N LEU A 165 5.59 -5.03 -14.55
CA LEU A 165 5.89 -6.04 -13.55
C LEU A 165 5.63 -5.48 -12.15
N LEU A 166 4.76 -6.16 -11.41
CA LEU A 166 4.60 -5.98 -9.97
C LEU A 166 5.16 -7.21 -9.26
N THR A 167 6.31 -7.05 -8.60
CA THR A 167 6.89 -8.07 -7.74
C THR A 167 6.47 -7.84 -6.31
N ILE A 168 5.91 -8.87 -5.66
CA ILE A 168 5.45 -8.79 -4.29
C ILE A 168 6.36 -9.62 -3.38
N ASP A 169 6.92 -9.00 -2.36
CA ASP A 169 7.51 -9.73 -1.22
C ASP A 169 6.52 -9.71 -0.06
N ALA A 170 6.27 -10.86 0.56
CA ALA A 170 5.42 -10.95 1.75
C ALA A 170 6.20 -11.56 2.91
N PHE A 171 6.31 -10.81 4.00
CA PHE A 171 6.93 -11.22 5.25
C PHE A 171 5.88 -11.33 6.33
N GLY A 172 6.02 -12.29 7.24
CA GLY A 172 5.14 -12.34 8.39
C GLY A 172 5.64 -13.18 9.55
N PHE A 173 5.18 -12.84 10.75
CA PHE A 173 5.53 -13.51 12.00
C PHE A 173 4.30 -14.07 12.71
N SER A 174 4.35 -15.31 13.21
CA SER A 174 3.23 -15.97 13.92
C SER A 174 1.92 -15.90 13.09
N ARG A 175 0.84 -15.31 13.61
CA ARG A 175 -0.39 -15.06 12.85
C ARG A 175 -0.22 -14.11 11.66
N GLY A 176 0.73 -13.18 11.72
CA GLY A 176 1.16 -12.39 10.57
C GLY A 176 1.67 -13.27 9.42
N ALA A 177 2.34 -14.39 9.70
CA ALA A 177 2.73 -15.35 8.66
C ALA A 177 1.52 -16.04 8.02
N THR A 178 0.44 -16.25 8.79
CA THR A 178 -0.83 -16.75 8.24
C THR A 178 -1.46 -15.70 7.33
N SER A 179 -1.48 -14.44 7.75
CA SER A 179 -1.93 -13.31 6.92
C SER A 179 -1.10 -13.17 5.64
N ALA A 180 0.22 -13.29 5.71
CA ALA A 180 1.11 -13.20 4.56
C ALA A 180 0.84 -14.32 3.52
N ARG A 181 0.65 -15.56 3.98
CA ARG A 181 0.28 -16.69 3.11
C ARG A 181 -1.07 -16.49 2.45
N ASN A 182 -2.07 -16.07 3.23
CA ASN A 182 -3.40 -15.78 2.72
C ASN A 182 -3.37 -14.61 1.73
N PHE A 183 -2.58 -13.57 2.02
CA PHE A 183 -2.37 -12.43 1.13
C PHE A 183 -1.79 -12.85 -0.23
N ILE A 184 -0.77 -13.70 -0.27
CA ILE A 184 -0.23 -14.20 -1.55
C ILE A 184 -1.30 -14.97 -2.34
N TYR A 185 -2.09 -15.81 -1.66
CA TYR A 185 -3.16 -16.56 -2.31
C TYR A 185 -4.23 -15.63 -2.92
N GLU A 186 -4.74 -14.67 -2.14
CA GLU A 186 -5.75 -13.72 -2.62
C GLU A 186 -5.20 -12.77 -3.69
N ALA A 187 -3.94 -12.34 -3.57
CA ALA A 187 -3.29 -11.46 -4.54
C ALA A 187 -3.13 -12.10 -5.92
N LEU A 188 -2.88 -13.41 -5.97
CA LEU A 188 -2.65 -14.15 -7.21
C LEU A 188 -3.93 -14.77 -7.79
N PHE A 189 -4.77 -15.35 -6.95
CA PHE A 189 -5.85 -16.23 -7.40
C PHE A 189 -7.24 -15.75 -7.01
N GLY A 190 -7.37 -15.03 -5.89
CA GLY A 190 -8.61 -14.39 -5.43
C GLY A 190 -9.83 -15.31 -5.33
N ASP A 191 -10.16 -15.77 -4.14
CA ASP A 191 -11.45 -16.48 -3.86
C ASP A 191 -12.39 -15.63 -3.00
N LYS A 192 -11.84 -14.70 -2.21
CA LYS A 192 -12.61 -13.80 -1.33
C LYS A 192 -12.31 -12.34 -1.59
N LEU A 193 -11.13 -12.03 -2.11
CA LEU A 193 -10.72 -10.69 -2.52
C LEU A 193 -10.32 -10.73 -3.99
N ALA A 194 -10.58 -9.65 -4.73
CA ALA A 194 -10.15 -9.57 -6.13
C ALA A 194 -8.61 -9.63 -6.23
N PRO A 195 -8.02 -10.41 -7.14
CA PRO A 195 -6.58 -10.45 -7.35
C PRO A 195 -6.00 -9.06 -7.64
N LEU A 196 -4.73 -8.82 -7.27
CA LEU A 196 -4.09 -7.50 -7.46
C LEU A 196 -4.10 -7.09 -8.94
N LYS A 197 -3.88 -8.03 -9.85
CA LYS A 197 -3.93 -7.78 -11.29
C LYS A 197 -5.28 -7.20 -11.73
N GLU A 198 -6.39 -7.71 -11.18
CA GLU A 198 -7.73 -7.21 -11.49
C GLU A 198 -8.00 -5.85 -10.86
N GLN A 199 -7.50 -5.62 -9.64
CA GLN A 199 -7.63 -4.32 -8.97
C GLN A 199 -6.86 -3.23 -9.72
N PHE A 200 -5.61 -3.48 -10.10
CA PHE A 200 -4.80 -2.54 -10.90
C PHE A 200 -5.39 -2.30 -12.30
N ALA A 201 -5.91 -3.37 -12.90
CA ALA A 201 -6.65 -3.30 -14.13
C ALA A 201 -7.87 -2.37 -14.08
N ALA A 202 -8.65 -2.42 -13.00
CA ALA A 202 -9.84 -1.61 -12.82
C ALA A 202 -9.54 -0.11 -12.71
N ILE A 203 -8.31 0.25 -12.35
CA ILE A 203 -7.84 1.64 -12.21
C ILE A 203 -6.89 2.06 -13.35
N GLY A 204 -6.87 1.33 -14.47
CA GLY A 204 -6.13 1.70 -15.67
C GLY A 204 -4.62 1.47 -15.61
N LYS A 205 -4.12 0.69 -14.64
CA LYS A 205 -2.71 0.29 -14.54
C LYS A 205 -2.57 -1.12 -15.11
N ARG A 206 -2.45 -1.26 -16.44
CA ARG A 206 -2.24 -2.56 -17.13
C ARG A 206 -1.06 -2.50 -18.06
#